data_AF-A0A832CGQ4-F1
#
_entry.id   AF-A0A832CGQ4-F1
#
_cell.length_a   1.000
_cell.length_b   1.000
_cell.length_c   1.000
_cell.angle_alpha   90.00
_cell.angle_beta   90.00
_cell.angle_gamma   90.00
#
_symmetry.space_group_name_H-M   'P 1'
#
loop_
_entity.id
_entity.type
_entity.pdbx_description
1 polymer ?
#
loop_
_entity_poly.entity_id
_entity_poly.type
_entity_poly.pdbx_seq_one_letter_code
_entity_poly.pdbx_strand_id
1 'polypeptide(L)'
;INEILKECYAELIRRLKPEIALVDSPDVKPERLASQLREMTNVEVIAEHRADDRYPLVSSASIIAKVERDREIEALKQSFGDFGSGYASDPRTRDYLKKLKEIPPFVRKRWKTIERLSQKSITDFL
;
A
#
# COMPACT_ATOMS: atom_id res chain seq x y z
N ILE A 1 -9.03 1.21 -1.40
CA ILE A 1 -7.56 1.42 -1.46
C ILE A 1 -7.13 1.81 -2.87
N ASN A 2 -7.61 1.12 -3.91
CA ASN A 2 -7.27 1.45 -5.31
C ASN A 2 -7.62 2.89 -5.69
N GLU A 3 -8.78 3.41 -5.27
CA GLU A 3 -9.14 4.83 -5.50
C GLU A 3 -8.13 5.80 -4.88
N ILE A 4 -7.72 5.58 -3.64
CA ILE A 4 -6.69 6.40 -2.97
C ILE A 4 -5.35 6.30 -3.73
N LEU A 5 -4.97 5.10 -4.18
CA LEU A 5 -3.71 4.94 -4.93
C LEU A 5 -3.75 5.69 -6.26
N LYS A 6 -4.89 5.66 -6.96
CA LYS A 6 -5.10 6.43 -8.19
C LYS A 6 -4.96 7.94 -7.94
N GLU A 7 -5.52 8.45 -6.85
CA GLU A 7 -5.36 9.86 -6.46
C GLU A 7 -3.88 10.22 -6.23
N CYS A 8 -3.13 9.37 -5.51
CA CYS A 8 -1.68 9.56 -5.33
C CYS A 8 -0.91 9.52 -6.65
N TYR A 9 -1.23 8.59 -7.55
CA TYR A 9 -0.62 8.55 -8.89
C TYR A 9 -0.89 9.85 -9.66
N ALA A 10 -2.14 10.32 -9.67
CA ALA A 10 -2.50 11.55 -10.35
C ALA A 10 -1.77 12.77 -9.75
N GLU A 11 -1.61 12.84 -8.43
CA GLU A 11 -0.83 13.88 -7.76
C GLU A 11 0.63 13.88 -8.23
N LEU A 12 1.29 12.72 -8.22
CA LEU A 12 2.68 12.58 -8.66
C LEU A 12 2.85 12.96 -10.13
N ILE A 13 1.95 12.52 -11.01
CA ILE A 13 1.97 12.85 -12.43
C ILE A 13 1.83 14.37 -12.63
N ARG A 14 0.88 15.02 -11.94
CA ARG A 14 0.70 16.49 -12.03
C ARG A 14 1.92 17.27 -11.53
N ARG A 15 2.62 16.73 -10.53
CA ARG A 15 3.83 17.35 -9.98
C ARG A 15 5.03 17.20 -10.92
N LEU A 16 5.22 16.02 -11.49
CA LEU A 16 6.37 15.71 -12.36
C LEU A 16 6.18 16.20 -13.80
N LYS A 17 4.93 16.33 -14.26
CA LYS A 17 4.55 16.76 -15.61
C LYS A 17 5.34 16.04 -16.72
N PRO A 18 5.36 14.70 -16.75
CA PRO A 18 6.07 13.97 -17.80
C PRO A 18 5.31 14.07 -19.13
N GLU A 19 5.99 13.78 -20.22
CA GLU A 19 5.35 13.60 -21.54
C GLU A 19 4.46 12.34 -21.55
N ILE A 20 5.00 11.23 -21.03
CA ILE A 20 4.31 9.95 -20.86
C ILE A 20 4.59 9.42 -19.45
N ALA A 21 3.55 8.98 -18.74
CA ALA A 21 3.67 8.34 -17.44
C ALA A 21 3.45 6.82 -17.56
N LEU A 22 4.43 6.05 -17.07
CA LEU A 22 4.34 4.58 -16.96
C LEU A 22 3.91 4.22 -15.53
N VAL A 23 2.85 3.43 -15.37
CA VAL A 23 2.24 3.14 -14.07
C VAL A 23 2.02 1.64 -13.88
N ASP A 24 2.38 1.12 -12.70
CA ASP A 24 2.00 -0.23 -12.30
C ASP A 24 0.55 -0.26 -11.80
N SER A 25 -0.28 -1.09 -12.43
CA SER A 25 -1.71 -1.17 -12.14
C SER A 25 -2.05 -2.23 -11.08
N PRO A 26 -2.59 -1.81 -9.91
CA PRO A 26 -3.24 -2.73 -8.98
C PRO A 26 -4.68 -3.10 -9.39
N ASP A 27 -5.23 -2.41 -10.40
CA ASP A 27 -6.59 -2.63 -10.90
C ASP A 27 -6.59 -3.83 -11.84
N VAL A 28 -7.61 -4.68 -11.73
CA VAL A 28 -7.87 -5.83 -12.62
C VAL A 28 -7.90 -5.43 -14.10
N LYS A 29 -8.27 -4.17 -14.41
CA LYS A 29 -8.25 -3.62 -15.77
C LYS A 29 -7.30 -2.42 -15.84
N PRO A 30 -6.03 -2.60 -16.23
CA PRO A 30 -5.05 -1.51 -16.33
C PRO A 30 -5.49 -0.37 -17.25
N GLU A 31 -6.22 -0.68 -18.33
CA GLU A 31 -6.70 0.30 -19.30
C GLU A 31 -7.69 1.29 -18.66
N ARG A 32 -8.48 0.82 -17.69
CA ARG A 32 -9.38 1.68 -16.92
C ARG A 32 -8.59 2.67 -16.07
N LEU A 33 -7.55 2.21 -15.40
CA LEU A 33 -6.68 3.08 -14.60
C LEU A 33 -5.98 4.10 -15.49
N ALA A 34 -5.42 3.67 -16.61
CA ALA A 34 -4.78 4.55 -17.59
C ALA A 34 -5.75 5.64 -18.07
N SER A 35 -6.95 5.26 -18.51
CA SER A 35 -7.97 6.23 -18.96
C SER A 35 -8.32 7.26 -17.88
N GLN A 36 -8.54 6.82 -16.66
CA GLN A 36 -8.88 7.72 -15.55
C GLN A 36 -7.72 8.67 -15.21
N LEU A 37 -6.48 8.18 -15.19
CA LEU A 37 -5.31 9.01 -14.92
C LEU A 37 -5.06 10.02 -16.05
N ARG A 38 -5.27 9.64 -17.32
CA ARG A 38 -5.23 10.59 -18.44
C ARG A 38 -6.24 11.73 -18.23
N GLU A 39 -7.49 11.40 -17.90
CA GLU A 39 -8.54 12.39 -17.64
C GLU A 39 -8.23 13.30 -16.44
N MET A 40 -7.65 12.75 -15.37
CA MET A 40 -7.32 13.49 -14.15
C MET A 40 -6.10 14.41 -14.28
N THR A 41 -5.25 14.20 -15.29
CA THR A 41 -3.92 14.83 -15.37
C THR A 41 -3.60 15.51 -16.70
N ASN A 42 -4.35 15.20 -17.76
CA ASN A 42 -4.07 15.59 -19.16
C ASN A 42 -2.68 15.18 -19.66
N VAL A 43 -2.11 14.11 -19.10
CA VAL A 43 -0.84 13.50 -19.50
C VAL A 43 -1.14 12.14 -20.14
N GLU A 44 -0.33 11.71 -21.12
CA GLU A 44 -0.45 10.36 -21.68
C GLU A 44 -0.01 9.32 -20.64
N VAL A 45 -0.84 8.30 -20.37
CA VAL A 45 -0.58 7.32 -19.31
C VAL A 45 -0.65 5.91 -19.86
N ILE A 46 0.43 5.15 -19.69
CA ILE A 46 0.46 3.71 -19.97
C ILE A 46 0.43 3.01 -18.61
N ALA A 47 -0.66 2.34 -18.30
CA ALA A 47 -0.78 1.51 -17.10
C ALA A 47 -0.84 0.04 -17.49
N GLU A 48 -0.04 -0.77 -16.82
CA GLU A 48 0.01 -2.20 -17.09
C GLU A 48 0.23 -2.99 -15.79
N HIS A 49 -0.09 -4.28 -15.81
CA HIS A 49 0.28 -5.18 -14.72
C HIS A 49 1.77 -5.49 -14.75
N ARG A 50 2.42 -5.53 -13.58
CA ARG A 50 3.85 -5.87 -13.43
C ARG A 50 4.72 -4.98 -14.33
N ALA A 51 4.41 -3.70 -14.34
CA ALA A 51 5.16 -2.71 -15.09
C ALA A 51 6.57 -2.55 -14.51
N ASP A 52 6.76 -2.82 -13.21
CA ASP A 52 8.08 -2.81 -12.56
C ASP A 52 9.02 -3.92 -13.05
N ASP A 53 8.50 -5.04 -13.54
CA ASP A 53 9.29 -6.11 -14.17
C ASP A 53 9.74 -5.76 -15.61
N ARG A 54 9.02 -4.85 -16.28
CA ARG A 54 9.24 -4.53 -17.72
C ARG A 54 9.98 -3.22 -17.94
N TYR A 55 9.67 -2.19 -17.17
CA TYR A 55 10.19 -0.84 -17.38
C TYR A 55 11.18 -0.46 -16.29
N PRO A 56 12.47 -0.20 -16.62
CA PRO A 56 13.46 0.24 -15.63
C PRO A 56 13.04 1.48 -14.83
N LEU A 57 12.27 2.40 -15.44
CA LEU A 57 11.71 3.57 -14.76
C LEU A 57 10.72 3.19 -13.65
N VAL A 58 9.81 2.27 -13.93
CA VAL A 58 8.83 1.79 -12.94
C VAL A 58 9.52 0.93 -11.87
N SER A 59 10.52 0.13 -12.27
CA SER A 59 11.38 -0.62 -11.34
C SER A 59 12.10 0.32 -10.36
N SER A 60 12.66 1.41 -10.86
CA SER A 60 13.32 2.44 -10.04
C SER A 60 12.34 3.10 -9.05
N ALA A 61 11.13 3.44 -9.51
CA ALA A 61 10.08 3.96 -8.63
C ALA A 61 9.67 2.95 -7.55
N SER A 62 9.59 1.66 -7.89
CA SER A 62 9.31 0.56 -6.96
C SER A 62 10.39 0.44 -5.88
N ILE A 63 11.67 0.58 -6.25
CA ILE A 63 12.79 0.58 -5.30
C ILE A 63 12.67 1.77 -4.32
N ILE A 64 12.49 2.99 -4.83
CA ILE A 64 12.36 4.19 -3.99
C ILE A 64 11.20 4.02 -3.00
N ALA A 65 10.03 3.61 -3.49
CA ALA A 65 8.85 3.42 -2.64
C ALA A 65 9.07 2.36 -1.54
N LYS A 66 9.72 1.24 -1.87
CA LYS A 66 10.03 0.17 -0.90
C LYS A 66 11.04 0.63 0.15
N VAL A 67 12.10 1.33 -0.26
CA VAL A 67 13.12 1.85 0.68
C VAL A 67 12.51 2.86 1.65
N GLU A 68 11.71 3.81 1.18
CA GLU A 68 11.05 4.77 2.07
C GLU A 68 10.07 4.09 3.03
N ARG A 69 9.29 3.11 2.54
CA ARG A 69 8.41 2.30 3.40
C ARG A 69 9.20 1.58 4.49
N ASP A 70 10.29 0.91 4.12
CA ASP A 70 11.05 0.08 5.06
C ASP A 70 11.77 0.94 6.12
N ARG A 71 12.23 2.15 5.75
CA ARG A 71 12.74 3.13 6.72
C ARG A 71 11.68 3.54 7.74
N GLU A 72 10.46 3.85 7.29
CA GLU A 72 9.37 4.23 8.21
C GLU A 72 8.97 3.06 9.11
N ILE A 73 8.93 1.83 8.59
CA ILE A 73 8.67 0.63 9.39
C ILE A 73 9.73 0.47 10.48
N GLU A 74 11.02 0.68 10.17
CA GLU A 74 12.08 0.59 11.16
C GLU A 74 11.96 1.67 12.24
N ALA A 75 11.62 2.92 11.87
CA ALA A 75 11.36 3.99 12.82
C ALA A 75 10.17 3.66 13.75
N LEU A 76 9.11 3.06 13.22
CA LEU A 76 7.98 2.58 14.02
C LEU A 76 8.41 1.45 14.97
N LYS A 77 9.27 0.53 14.54
CA LYS A 77 9.77 -0.56 15.41
C LYS A 77 10.59 -0.04 16.57
N GLN A 78 11.35 1.03 16.38
CA GLN A 78 12.08 1.68 17.47
C GLN A 78 11.14 2.24 18.56
N SER A 79 9.96 2.71 18.16
CA SER A 79 8.99 3.32 19.08
C SER A 79 7.99 2.32 19.68
N PHE A 80 7.62 1.28 18.93
CA PHE A 80 6.51 0.37 19.26
C PHE A 80 6.91 -1.10 19.40
N GLY A 81 8.20 -1.42 19.24
CA GLY A 81 8.74 -2.79 19.24
C GLY A 81 8.57 -3.50 17.90
N ASP A 82 9.21 -4.68 17.76
CA ASP A 82 9.16 -5.46 16.52
C ASP A 82 7.79 -6.13 16.32
N PHE A 83 6.98 -5.56 15.43
CA PHE A 83 5.69 -6.09 14.98
C PHE A 83 5.80 -6.93 13.70
N GLY A 84 7.00 -7.36 13.30
CA GLY A 84 7.23 -8.11 12.07
C GLY A 84 7.20 -7.20 10.83
N SER A 85 6.62 -7.70 9.73
CA SER A 85 6.58 -6.97 8.45
C SER A 85 5.43 -5.97 8.30
N GLY A 86 4.41 -6.05 9.16
CA GLY A 86 3.18 -5.24 9.03
C GLY A 86 2.14 -5.85 8.09
N TYR A 87 2.41 -6.99 7.44
CA TYR A 87 1.46 -7.72 6.60
C TYR A 87 0.65 -8.75 7.40
N ALA A 88 -0.62 -8.97 7.02
CA ALA A 88 -1.48 -9.96 7.69
C ALA A 88 -1.00 -11.40 7.48
N SER A 89 -0.24 -11.65 6.42
CA SER A 89 0.37 -12.95 6.14
C SER A 89 1.48 -13.29 7.13
N ASP A 90 2.15 -12.29 7.72
CA ASP A 90 3.22 -12.49 8.70
C ASP A 90 2.65 -12.91 10.06
N PRO A 91 2.98 -14.11 10.56
CA PRO A 91 2.56 -14.54 11.89
C PRO A 91 2.95 -13.57 13.00
N ARG A 92 4.15 -12.98 12.93
CA ARG A 92 4.63 -12.04 13.95
C ARG A 92 3.76 -10.80 14.04
N THR A 93 3.33 -10.27 12.88
CA THR A 93 2.40 -9.13 12.83
C THR A 93 1.05 -9.49 13.42
N ARG A 94 0.50 -10.66 13.11
CA ARG A 94 -0.78 -11.09 13.72
C ARG A 94 -0.67 -11.25 15.22
N ASP A 95 0.40 -11.87 15.71
CA ASP A 95 0.62 -12.11 17.13
C ASP A 95 0.89 -10.81 17.90
N TYR A 96 1.61 -9.88 17.29
CA TYR A 96 1.77 -8.53 17.82
C TYR A 96 0.40 -7.85 17.97
N LEU A 97 -0.42 -7.85 16.91
CA LEU A 97 -1.74 -7.20 16.92
C LEU A 97 -2.69 -7.80 17.97
N LYS A 98 -2.67 -9.12 18.17
CA LYS A 98 -3.50 -9.80 19.20
C LYS A 98 -3.16 -9.41 20.62
N LYS A 99 -1.90 -9.04 20.89
CA LYS A 99 -1.41 -8.68 22.23
C LYS A 99 -1.69 -7.22 22.60
N LEU A 100 -2.08 -6.39 21.63
CA LEU A 100 -2.37 -4.99 21.85
C LEU A 100 -3.67 -4.82 22.63
N LYS A 101 -3.61 -4.07 23.73
CA LYS A 101 -4.81 -3.63 24.47
C LYS A 101 -5.51 -2.48 23.75
N GLU A 102 -4.73 -1.61 23.12
CA GLU A 102 -5.19 -0.47 22.35
C GLU A 102 -4.50 -0.45 20.99
N ILE A 103 -5.22 -0.03 19.95
CA ILE A 103 -4.70 0.00 18.58
C ILE A 103 -3.86 1.26 18.37
N PRO A 104 -2.55 1.15 18.10
CA PRO A 104 -1.68 2.29 17.83
C PRO A 104 -2.14 3.10 16.62
N PRO A 105 -1.79 4.39 16.55
CA PRO A 105 -2.23 5.28 15.46
C PRO A 105 -1.72 4.85 14.07
N PHE A 106 -0.57 4.15 14.00
CA PHE A 106 -0.01 3.67 12.73
C PHE A 106 -0.76 2.46 12.15
N VAL A 107 -1.62 1.80 12.94
CA VAL A 107 -2.40 0.66 12.49
C VAL A 107 -3.64 1.13 11.72
N ARG A 108 -3.82 0.57 10.52
CA ARG A 108 -4.99 0.86 9.67
C ARG A 108 -6.27 0.31 10.30
N LYS A 109 -7.02 1.16 10.99
CA LYS A 109 -8.24 0.79 11.74
C LYS A 109 -9.32 0.11 10.90
N ARG A 110 -9.51 0.54 9.64
CA ARG A 110 -10.52 -0.02 8.71
C ARG A 110 -10.04 -1.25 7.93
N TRP A 111 -9.00 -1.92 8.42
CA TRP A 111 -8.47 -3.12 7.77
C TRP A 111 -9.22 -4.36 8.24
N LYS A 112 -9.69 -5.20 7.30
CA LYS A 112 -10.44 -6.44 7.59
C LYS A 112 -9.74 -7.38 8.57
N THR A 113 -8.40 -7.35 8.63
CA THR A 113 -7.63 -8.15 9.60
C THR A 113 -7.92 -7.72 11.03
N ILE A 114 -7.99 -6.41 11.29
CA ILE A 114 -8.31 -5.87 12.61
C ILE A 114 -9.74 -6.24 13.00
N GLU A 115 -10.68 -6.12 12.07
CA GLU A 115 -12.08 -6.51 12.27
C GLU A 115 -12.19 -8.00 12.67
N ARG A 116 -11.50 -8.90 11.95
CA ARG A 116 -11.47 -10.34 12.27
C ARG A 116 -10.79 -10.64 13.60
N LEU A 117 -9.70 -9.95 13.94
CA LEU A 117 -9.02 -10.14 15.22
C LEU A 117 -9.83 -9.63 16.41
N SER A 118 -10.76 -8.69 16.19
CA SER A 118 -11.66 -8.19 17.23
C SER A 118 -12.87 -9.10 17.49
N GLN A 119 -13.13 -10.08 16.61
CA GLN A 119 -14.20 -11.06 16.81
C GLN A 119 -13.74 -12.10 17.84
N LYS A 120 -14.34 -12.08 19.03
CA LYS A 120 -14.12 -13.10 20.06
C LYS A 120 -14.63 -14.46 19.58
N SER A 121 -13.87 -15.53 19.80
CA SER A 121 -14.34 -16.88 19.53
C SER A 121 -15.15 -17.40 20.71
N ILE A 122 -16.01 -18.40 20.47
CA ILE A 122 -16.79 -19.07 21.53
C ILE A 122 -15.90 -19.59 22.65
N THR A 123 -14.67 -20.01 22.33
CA THR A 123 -13.67 -20.46 23.30
C THR A 123 -13.17 -19.37 24.25
N ASP A 124 -13.34 -18.09 23.92
CA ASP A 124 -12.97 -16.99 24.82
C ASP A 124 -13.99 -16.79 25.97
N PHE A 125 -15.12 -17.52 25.92
CA PHE A 125 -16.20 -17.47 26.90
C PHE A 125 -16.38 -18.80 27.66
N LEU A 126 -15.55 -19.80 27.38
CA LEU A 126 -15.49 -21.10 28.09
C LEU A 126 -14.30 -21.10 29.04
#